data_AF-A0A1E9JB54-F1
#
_entry.id   AF-A0A1E9JB54-F1
#
_cell.length_a   1.000
_cell.length_b   1.000
_cell.length_c   1.000
_cell.angle_alpha   90.00
_cell.angle_beta   90.00
_cell.angle_gamma   90.00
#
_symmetry.space_group_name_H-M   'P 1'
#
loop_
_entity.id
_entity.type
_entity.pdbx_description
1 polymer ?
#
loop_
_entity_poly.entity_id
_entity_poly.type
_entity_poly.pdbx_seq_one_letter_code
_entity_poly.pdbx_strand_id
1 'polypeptide(L)'
;MKKILIPLGIFIFSLTTLGVADNEAIIDISAEFLAPITIETTEASFGTIVAETGIEPTTNSGRGNAKNGTLSIRGNGKVFISWKDKNSGKDFELSQDDLEVILKKDGDTSGNPPKLISKFKVSDNTKPYIFSILATENRQTLQIIGTLTDVNDKTASGTYSGAITFRITYDEPTN
;
A
#
# COMPACT_ATOMS: atom_id res chain seq x y z
N MET A 1 -11.17 22.86 3.26
CA MET A 1 -10.03 22.61 4.18
C MET A 1 -8.81 22.27 3.32
N LYS A 2 -7.72 23.02 3.47
CA LYS A 2 -6.55 23.00 2.57
C LYS A 2 -5.76 21.70 2.73
N LYS A 3 -5.53 20.97 1.63
CA LYS A 3 -4.65 19.80 1.57
C LYS A 3 -3.21 20.28 1.35
N ILE A 4 -2.33 20.04 2.30
CA ILE A 4 -0.89 20.34 2.14
C ILE A 4 -0.18 19.00 1.94
N LEU A 5 0.37 18.82 0.73
CA LEU A 5 1.23 17.70 0.36
C LEU A 5 2.67 18.20 0.56
N ILE A 6 3.47 17.54 1.40
CA ILE A 6 4.87 17.93 1.60
C ILE A 6 5.77 16.78 1.11
N PRO A 7 6.69 17.04 0.16
CA PRO A 7 7.56 16.01 -0.39
C PRO A 7 8.69 15.65 0.59
N LEU A 8 9.02 14.36 0.58
CA LEU A 8 10.11 13.74 1.32
C LEU A 8 11.45 14.18 0.71
N GLY A 9 12.28 14.92 1.46
CA GLY A 9 13.59 15.36 1.02
C GLY A 9 14.64 15.13 2.10
N ILE A 10 15.61 14.25 1.83
CA ILE A 10 16.84 14.14 2.62
C ILE A 10 17.74 15.31 2.22
N PHE A 11 18.21 16.09 3.19
CA PHE A 11 19.21 17.13 2.96
C PHE A 11 20.35 17.04 3.97
N ILE A 12 21.58 17.08 3.43
CA ILE A 12 22.83 17.24 4.17
C ILE A 12 23.12 18.74 4.19
N PHE A 13 23.39 19.33 5.36
CA PHE A 13 23.75 20.76 5.45
C PHE A 13 25.15 20.97 6.03
N SER A 14 25.88 21.87 5.37
CA SER A 14 27.16 22.44 5.79
C SER A 14 26.92 23.78 6.49
N LEU A 15 27.65 24.04 7.58
CA LEU A 15 27.56 25.26 8.38
C LEU A 15 28.27 26.45 7.71
N THR A 16 27.65 27.64 7.76
CA THR A 16 28.36 28.92 7.71
C THR A 16 27.78 29.88 8.75
N THR A 17 28.49 30.11 9.85
CA THR A 17 28.20 31.20 10.81
C THR A 17 29.01 32.44 10.40
N LEU A 18 28.33 33.50 9.96
CA LEU A 18 28.95 34.80 9.66
C LEU A 18 28.47 35.85 10.67
N GLY A 19 29.40 36.36 11.48
CA GLY A 19 29.27 37.62 12.25
C GLY A 19 28.71 37.52 13.67
N VAL A 20 29.52 37.06 14.64
CA VAL A 20 29.22 37.17 16.09
C VAL A 20 30.22 38.15 16.72
N ALA A 21 29.77 39.07 17.56
CA ALA A 21 30.64 40.03 18.27
C ALA A 21 31.40 39.36 19.44
N ASP A 22 32.53 39.95 19.85
CA ASP A 22 33.54 39.35 20.76
C ASP A 22 33.03 38.88 22.15
N ASN A 23 31.81 39.23 22.56
CA ASN A 23 31.22 38.87 23.86
C ASN A 23 29.84 38.19 23.75
N GLU A 24 29.49 37.68 22.57
CA GLU A 24 28.22 36.98 22.33
C GLU A 24 28.46 35.51 21.97
N ALA A 25 27.55 34.63 22.42
CA ALA A 25 27.53 33.23 22.05
C ALA A 25 26.15 32.87 21.49
N ILE A 26 26.12 32.26 20.32
CA ILE A 26 24.89 31.75 19.69
C ILE A 26 24.74 30.27 20.07
N ILE A 27 23.54 29.91 20.52
CA ILE A 27 23.12 28.50 20.66
C ILE A 27 22.07 28.22 19.60
N ASP A 28 22.41 27.36 18.65
CA ASP A 28 21.46 26.88 17.66
C ASP A 28 20.58 25.78 18.29
N ILE A 29 19.27 26.03 18.35
CA ILE A 29 18.27 25.07 18.83
C ILE A 29 17.42 24.64 17.64
N SER A 30 17.34 23.34 17.39
CA SER A 30 16.46 22.77 16.37
C SER A 30 15.73 21.53 16.90
N ALA A 31 14.60 21.20 16.25
CA ALA A 31 13.82 20.01 16.52
C ALA A 31 13.36 19.38 15.19
N GLU A 32 13.39 18.06 15.12
CA GLU A 32 12.85 17.25 14.02
C GLU A 32 11.62 16.49 14.53
N PHE A 33 10.55 16.50 13.74
CA PHE A 33 9.31 15.78 14.05
C PHE A 33 9.08 14.71 12.98
N LEU A 34 8.95 13.45 13.42
CA LEU A 34 8.60 12.33 12.55
C LEU A 34 7.10 12.35 12.22
N ALA A 35 6.74 11.77 11.07
CA ALA A 35 5.33 11.52 10.76
C ALA A 35 4.71 10.64 11.86
N PRO A 36 3.45 10.87 12.27
CA PRO A 36 2.83 10.14 13.37
C PRO A 36 2.61 8.66 13.07
N ILE A 37 2.83 8.24 11.81
CA ILE A 37 2.63 6.88 11.34
C ILE A 37 3.76 6.42 10.40
N THR A 38 4.05 5.12 10.43
CA THR A 38 4.91 4.38 9.51
C THR A 38 4.04 3.37 8.77
N ILE A 39 4.26 3.22 7.46
CA ILE A 39 3.51 2.32 6.58
C ILE A 39 4.51 1.41 5.84
N GLU A 40 4.28 0.10 5.91
CA GLU A 40 5.06 -0.92 5.21
C GLU A 40 4.12 -1.83 4.43
N THR A 41 4.55 -2.33 3.27
CA THR A 41 3.76 -3.28 2.47
C THR A 41 4.60 -4.45 2.02
N THR A 42 3.98 -5.63 1.91
CA THR A 42 4.56 -6.78 1.21
C THR A 42 3.74 -7.13 -0.03
N GLU A 43 4.40 -7.69 -1.05
CA GLU A 43 3.74 -8.13 -2.26
C GLU A 43 2.74 -9.28 -2.01
N ALA A 44 1.63 -9.27 -2.74
CA ALA A 44 0.74 -10.40 -2.89
C ALA A 44 1.12 -11.16 -4.16
N SER A 45 1.09 -12.49 -4.12
CA SER A 45 1.37 -13.34 -5.29
C SER A 45 0.45 -14.54 -5.33
N PHE A 46 -0.04 -14.85 -6.52
CA PHE A 46 -0.80 -16.06 -6.80
C PHE A 46 0.10 -17.28 -7.04
N GLY A 47 1.42 -17.09 -7.05
CA GLY A 47 2.38 -18.15 -7.37
C GLY A 47 2.34 -18.56 -8.84
N THR A 48 2.76 -19.79 -9.11
CA THR A 48 2.65 -20.39 -10.45
C THR A 48 1.28 -21.03 -10.65
N ILE A 49 0.55 -20.59 -11.67
CA ILE A 49 -0.77 -21.10 -12.03
C ILE A 49 -0.70 -21.87 -13.34
N VAL A 50 -1.29 -23.06 -13.37
CA VAL A 50 -1.61 -23.77 -14.61
C VAL A 50 -3.02 -23.34 -15.01
N ALA A 51 -3.15 -22.74 -16.19
CA ALA A 51 -4.42 -22.19 -16.65
C ALA A 51 -5.33 -23.31 -17.17
N GLU A 52 -6.37 -23.62 -16.41
CA GLU A 52 -7.38 -24.63 -16.74
C GLU A 52 -8.76 -24.05 -16.43
N THR A 53 -9.76 -24.46 -17.21
CA THR A 53 -11.14 -23.99 -17.02
C THR A 53 -11.69 -24.41 -15.66
N GLY A 54 -12.28 -23.45 -14.94
CA GLY A 54 -12.91 -23.70 -13.63
C GLY A 54 -11.97 -23.62 -12.43
N ILE A 55 -10.75 -23.09 -12.62
CA ILE A 55 -9.83 -22.78 -11.51
C ILE A 55 -9.99 -21.31 -11.11
N GLU A 56 -10.15 -21.08 -9.80
CA GLU A 56 -10.09 -19.75 -9.18
C GLU A 56 -8.87 -19.69 -8.24
N PRO A 57 -7.69 -19.26 -8.74
CA PRO A 57 -6.50 -19.16 -7.91
C PRO A 57 -6.65 -18.09 -6.83
N THR A 58 -6.25 -18.43 -5.60
CA THR A 58 -6.27 -17.49 -4.47
C THR A 58 -4.89 -17.37 -3.84
N THR A 59 -4.56 -16.18 -3.33
CA THR A 59 -3.27 -15.93 -2.65
C THR A 59 -3.13 -16.65 -1.30
N ASN A 60 -4.22 -17.14 -0.73
CA ASN A 60 -4.26 -17.80 0.59
C ASN A 60 -4.29 -19.34 0.51
N SER A 61 -4.15 -19.94 -0.67
CA SER A 61 -4.29 -21.39 -0.87
C SER A 61 -3.00 -22.21 -0.68
N GLY A 62 -1.84 -21.57 -0.43
CA GLY A 62 -0.55 -22.22 -0.24
C GLY A 62 -0.02 -23.02 -1.45
N ARG A 63 -0.76 -23.08 -2.57
CA ARG A 63 -0.32 -23.71 -3.82
C ARG A 63 0.76 -22.86 -4.49
N GLY A 64 1.78 -23.50 -5.05
CA GLY A 64 2.72 -22.85 -5.97
C GLY A 64 3.45 -21.62 -5.42
N ASN A 65 3.69 -21.55 -4.10
CA ASN A 65 4.24 -20.38 -3.38
C ASN A 65 3.33 -19.14 -3.36
N ALA A 66 2.02 -19.32 -3.52
CA ALA A 66 1.05 -18.26 -3.31
C ALA A 66 1.18 -17.65 -1.90
N LYS A 67 1.08 -16.33 -1.80
CA LYS A 67 1.18 -15.58 -0.54
C LYS A 67 0.31 -14.34 -0.58
N ASN A 68 -0.33 -14.06 0.55
CA ASN A 68 -1.04 -12.80 0.77
C ASN A 68 -0.05 -11.63 0.81
N GLY A 69 -0.50 -10.48 0.32
CA GLY A 69 0.18 -9.22 0.60
C GLY A 69 -0.12 -8.76 2.02
N THR A 70 0.63 -7.77 2.49
CA THR A 70 0.34 -7.16 3.78
C THR A 70 0.44 -5.64 3.71
N LEU A 71 -0.37 -4.99 4.53
CA LEU A 71 -0.26 -3.57 4.87
C LEU A 71 -0.02 -3.48 6.36
N SER A 72 1.18 -3.07 6.75
CA SER A 72 1.55 -2.88 8.15
C SER A 72 1.60 -1.40 8.49
N ILE A 73 0.97 -1.02 9.59
CA ILE A 73 0.88 0.36 10.06
C ILE A 73 1.30 0.40 11.53
N ARG A 74 2.16 1.35 11.86
CA ARG A 74 2.64 1.65 13.21
C ARG A 74 2.53 3.14 13.46
N GLY A 75 2.23 3.60 14.67
CA GLY A 75 2.10 5.03 14.95
C GLY A 75 1.28 5.29 16.20
N ASN A 76 0.72 6.47 16.36
CA ASN A 76 -0.18 6.73 17.48
C ASN A 76 -1.38 7.52 17.00
N GLY A 77 -2.57 6.92 17.06
CA GLY A 77 -3.85 7.59 16.78
C GLY A 77 -4.66 6.90 15.69
N LYS A 78 -5.79 7.49 15.33
CA LYS A 78 -6.77 6.85 14.42
C LYS A 78 -6.36 7.10 12.97
N VAL A 79 -6.31 6.05 12.17
CA VAL A 79 -6.06 6.16 10.73
C VAL A 79 -7.21 5.60 9.91
N PHE A 80 -7.51 6.27 8.81
CA PHE A 80 -8.48 5.85 7.80
C PHE A 80 -7.75 5.41 6.54
N ILE A 81 -8.22 4.33 5.96
CA ILE A 81 -7.57 3.65 4.85
C ILE A 81 -8.49 3.71 3.62
N SER A 82 -7.92 4.16 2.52
CA SER A 82 -8.52 4.05 1.19
C SER A 82 -7.54 3.36 0.25
N TRP A 83 -8.05 2.82 -0.84
CA TRP A 83 -7.28 2.04 -1.81
C TRP A 83 -7.78 2.21 -3.23
N LYS A 84 -6.94 1.83 -4.19
CA LYS A 84 -7.31 1.77 -5.61
C LYS A 84 -6.35 0.90 -6.40
N ASP A 85 -6.80 0.41 -7.56
CA ASP A 85 -5.88 0.01 -8.62
C ASP A 85 -5.01 1.22 -8.97
N LYS A 86 -3.69 1.01 -9.08
CA LYS A 86 -2.72 2.04 -9.48
C LYS A 86 -3.09 2.71 -10.80
N ASN A 87 -3.78 1.98 -11.69
CA ASN A 87 -4.24 2.52 -12.97
C ASN A 87 -5.59 3.27 -12.89
N SER A 88 -6.27 3.23 -11.73
CA SER A 88 -7.52 3.94 -11.50
C SER A 88 -7.30 5.38 -11.03
N GLY A 89 -8.18 6.28 -11.46
CA GLY A 89 -8.22 7.67 -10.98
C GLY A 89 -8.95 7.87 -9.66
N LYS A 90 -9.71 6.87 -9.19
CA LYS A 90 -10.61 6.99 -8.04
C LYS A 90 -10.11 6.17 -6.85
N ASP A 91 -9.99 6.83 -5.71
CA ASP A 91 -9.79 6.17 -4.41
C ASP A 91 -11.14 5.62 -3.91
N PHE A 92 -11.12 4.42 -3.33
CA PHE A 92 -12.27 3.81 -2.66
C PHE A 92 -11.95 3.69 -1.18
N GLU A 93 -12.93 3.87 -0.31
CA GLU A 93 -12.78 3.46 1.08
C GLU A 93 -12.73 1.94 1.15
N LEU A 94 -12.02 1.40 2.13
CA LEU A 94 -12.13 -0.03 2.43
C LEU A 94 -13.59 -0.32 2.84
N SER A 95 -14.27 -1.22 2.13
CA SER A 95 -15.66 -1.60 2.39
C SER A 95 -15.79 -3.13 2.41
N GLN A 96 -17.03 -3.63 2.29
CA GLN A 96 -17.27 -5.05 2.05
C GLN A 96 -16.88 -5.50 0.64
N ASP A 97 -16.74 -4.55 -0.27
CA ASP A 97 -16.54 -4.83 -1.68
C ASP A 97 -15.07 -5.09 -1.97
N ASP A 98 -14.83 -6.07 -2.84
CA ASP A 98 -13.49 -6.33 -3.33
C ASP A 98 -13.03 -5.20 -4.26
N LEU A 99 -11.75 -4.84 -4.16
CA LEU A 99 -11.11 -3.99 -5.14
C LEU A 99 -10.75 -4.82 -6.37
N GLU A 100 -11.30 -4.47 -7.54
CA GLU A 100 -10.84 -4.99 -8.81
C GLU A 100 -9.51 -4.33 -9.23
N VAL A 101 -8.53 -5.16 -9.56
CA VAL A 101 -7.20 -4.77 -10.01
C VAL A 101 -6.92 -5.46 -11.33
N ILE A 102 -6.55 -4.67 -12.33
CA ILE A 102 -6.19 -5.18 -13.65
C ILE A 102 -4.72 -5.55 -13.66
N LEU A 103 -4.43 -6.84 -13.81
CA LEU A 103 -3.07 -7.33 -14.04
C LEU A 103 -2.79 -7.33 -15.55
N LYS A 104 -1.65 -6.78 -15.96
CA LYS A 104 -1.22 -6.73 -17.36
C LYS A 104 -0.09 -7.70 -17.59
N LYS A 105 -0.05 -8.32 -18.76
CA LYS A 105 1.07 -9.18 -19.15
C LYS A 105 2.37 -8.38 -19.22
N ASP A 106 3.40 -8.81 -18.50
CA ASP A 106 4.69 -8.16 -18.46
C ASP A 106 5.44 -8.30 -19.79
N GLY A 107 6.12 -7.23 -20.19
CA GLY A 107 6.88 -7.18 -21.44
C GLY A 107 6.03 -7.11 -22.72
N ASP A 108 4.70 -7.14 -22.62
CA ASP A 108 3.80 -6.95 -23.77
C ASP A 108 3.63 -5.46 -24.06
N THR A 109 4.21 -5.02 -25.17
CA THR A 109 4.18 -3.62 -25.65
C THR A 109 3.11 -3.39 -26.72
N SER A 110 2.25 -4.37 -26.99
CA SER A 110 1.14 -4.18 -27.91
C SER A 110 0.18 -3.11 -27.39
N GLY A 111 -0.58 -2.46 -28.28
CA GLY A 111 -1.58 -1.47 -27.87
C GLY A 111 -2.74 -2.05 -27.04
N ASN A 112 -2.87 -3.38 -26.99
CA ASN A 112 -3.90 -4.09 -26.23
C ASN A 112 -3.34 -5.39 -25.62
N PRO A 113 -2.48 -5.29 -24.59
CA PRO A 113 -1.87 -6.46 -23.98
C PRO A 113 -2.94 -7.31 -23.28
N PRO A 114 -2.77 -8.64 -23.20
CA PRO A 114 -3.62 -9.51 -22.40
C PRO A 114 -3.72 -9.01 -20.95
N LYS A 115 -4.93 -9.13 -20.38
CA LYS A 115 -5.26 -8.66 -19.03
C LYS A 115 -5.93 -9.77 -18.24
N LEU A 116 -5.70 -9.78 -16.94
CA LEU A 116 -6.44 -10.56 -15.96
C LEU A 116 -7.09 -9.62 -14.96
N ILE A 117 -8.30 -9.96 -14.52
CA ILE A 117 -8.98 -9.26 -13.43
C ILE A 117 -8.70 -10.04 -12.15
N SER A 118 -8.24 -9.31 -11.14
CA SER A 118 -8.05 -9.84 -9.80
C SER A 118 -8.90 -9.06 -8.82
N LYS A 119 -9.56 -9.76 -7.90
CA LYS A 119 -10.35 -9.16 -6.82
C LYS A 119 -9.59 -9.26 -5.51
N PHE A 120 -9.40 -8.14 -4.83
CA PHE A 120 -8.66 -8.06 -3.58
C PHE A 120 -9.53 -7.60 -2.42
N LYS A 121 -9.31 -8.21 -1.25
CA LYS A 121 -9.91 -7.83 0.04
C LYS A 121 -8.87 -7.57 1.11
N VAL A 122 -9.22 -6.72 2.08
CA VAL A 122 -8.41 -6.47 3.27
C VAL A 122 -9.02 -7.21 4.46
N SER A 123 -8.18 -7.87 5.25
CA SER A 123 -8.60 -8.61 6.45
C SER A 123 -7.59 -8.41 7.59
N ASP A 124 -8.05 -8.37 8.83
CA ASP A 124 -7.21 -8.41 10.05
C ASP A 124 -7.31 -9.78 10.76
N ASN A 125 -7.84 -10.79 10.05
CA ASN A 125 -8.21 -12.13 10.53
C ASN A 125 -9.33 -12.20 11.58
N THR A 126 -9.85 -11.07 12.06
CA THR A 126 -10.83 -11.02 13.16
C THR A 126 -12.12 -10.28 12.80
N LYS A 127 -12.04 -9.28 11.91
CA LYS A 127 -13.15 -8.43 11.51
C LYS A 127 -13.46 -8.62 10.03
N PRO A 128 -14.75 -8.66 9.66
CA PRO A 128 -15.15 -8.75 8.26
C PRO A 128 -14.86 -7.46 7.48
N TYR A 129 -14.75 -6.29 8.16
CA TYR A 129 -14.59 -4.98 7.51
C TYR A 129 -13.66 -4.06 8.31
N ILE A 130 -12.77 -3.35 7.62
CA ILE A 130 -11.76 -2.47 8.22
C ILE A 130 -11.85 -1.11 7.55
N PHE A 131 -12.58 -0.17 8.15
CA PHE A 131 -12.68 1.21 7.64
C PHE A 131 -11.58 2.12 8.23
N SER A 132 -11.19 1.82 9.47
CA SER A 132 -10.16 2.53 10.21
C SER A 132 -9.45 1.56 11.14
N ILE A 133 -8.19 1.84 11.43
CA ILE A 133 -7.45 1.16 12.49
C ILE A 133 -6.97 2.19 13.51
N LEU A 134 -6.81 1.76 14.75
CA LEU A 134 -6.16 2.58 15.78
C LEU A 134 -4.68 2.23 15.74
N ALA A 135 -3.85 3.03 15.07
CA ALA A 135 -2.42 2.81 15.03
C ALA A 135 -1.83 2.96 16.44
N THR A 136 -0.97 2.02 16.81
CA THR A 136 -0.25 2.02 18.09
C THR A 136 1.25 1.85 17.83
N GLU A 137 2.06 2.04 18.88
CA GLU A 137 3.48 1.71 18.81
C GLU A 137 3.72 0.22 18.52
N ASN A 138 2.71 -0.64 18.67
CA ASN A 138 2.77 -1.99 18.13
C ASN A 138 2.29 -2.01 16.68
N ARG A 139 3.03 -2.74 15.84
CA ARG A 139 2.72 -2.90 14.42
C ARG A 139 1.38 -3.64 14.27
N GLN A 140 0.45 -3.01 13.57
CA GLN A 140 -0.78 -3.67 13.12
C GLN A 140 -0.62 -4.09 11.68
N THR A 141 -0.94 -5.34 11.37
CA THR A 141 -0.76 -5.91 10.04
C THR A 141 -2.10 -6.38 9.48
N LEU A 142 -2.49 -5.79 8.36
CA LEU A 142 -3.63 -6.21 7.57
C LEU A 142 -3.16 -7.15 6.45
N GLN A 143 -3.91 -8.22 6.21
CA GLN A 143 -3.73 -9.15 5.11
C GLN A 143 -4.45 -8.63 3.86
N ILE A 144 -3.76 -8.66 2.73
CA ILE A 144 -4.29 -8.34 1.41
C ILE A 144 -4.43 -9.64 0.65
N ILE A 145 -5.68 -10.09 0.48
CA ILE A 145 -6.00 -11.40 -0.06
C ILE A 145 -6.59 -11.21 -1.45
N GLY A 146 -6.02 -11.87 -2.45
CA GLY A 146 -6.44 -11.79 -3.84
C GLY A 146 -7.10 -13.08 -4.32
N THR A 147 -8.02 -12.93 -5.27
CA THR A 147 -8.58 -14.01 -6.10
C THR A 147 -8.48 -13.61 -7.56
N LEU A 148 -7.94 -14.49 -8.39
CA LEU A 148 -8.00 -14.35 -9.85
C LEU A 148 -9.27 -14.98 -10.37
N THR A 149 -10.04 -14.21 -11.16
CA THR A 149 -11.24 -14.72 -11.82
C THR A 149 -10.95 -15.02 -13.29
N ASP A 150 -11.74 -15.91 -13.88
CA ASP A 150 -11.79 -16.16 -15.33
C ASP A 150 -10.47 -16.67 -15.97
N VAL A 151 -9.58 -17.27 -15.18
CA VAL A 151 -8.42 -18.00 -15.71
C VAL A 151 -8.89 -19.29 -16.37
N ASN A 152 -8.47 -19.53 -17.61
CA ASN A 152 -8.89 -20.71 -18.38
C ASN A 152 -7.79 -21.13 -19.38
N ASP A 153 -8.04 -22.19 -20.13
CA ASP A 153 -7.12 -22.76 -21.13
C ASP A 153 -6.69 -21.79 -22.25
N LYS A 154 -7.39 -20.65 -22.42
CA LYS A 154 -7.04 -19.58 -23.37
C LYS A 154 -6.24 -18.44 -22.74
N THR A 155 -6.00 -18.46 -21.43
CA THR A 155 -5.16 -17.46 -20.77
C THR A 155 -3.74 -17.55 -21.32
N ALA A 156 -3.26 -16.48 -21.95
CA ALA A 156 -1.93 -16.45 -22.55
C ALA A 156 -0.85 -16.63 -21.47
N SER A 157 0.12 -17.51 -21.73
CA SER A 157 1.24 -17.75 -20.81
C SER A 157 2.14 -16.52 -20.64
N GLY A 158 2.68 -16.33 -19.45
CA GLY A 158 3.59 -15.25 -19.08
C GLY A 158 3.34 -14.73 -17.67
N THR A 159 4.15 -13.76 -17.26
CA THR A 159 3.98 -13.06 -15.98
C THR A 159 2.94 -11.94 -16.16
N TYR A 160 2.07 -11.79 -15.16
CA TYR A 160 1.09 -10.70 -15.12
C TYR A 160 1.29 -9.91 -13.83
N SER A 161 1.39 -8.59 -13.94
CA SER A 161 1.63 -7.70 -12.82
C SER A 161 0.59 -6.58 -12.73
N GLY A 162 0.29 -6.18 -11.50
CA GLY A 162 -0.60 -5.06 -11.17
C GLY A 162 -0.19 -4.47 -9.82
N ALA A 163 -0.85 -3.39 -9.39
CA ALA A 163 -0.51 -2.75 -8.14
C ALA A 163 -1.74 -2.11 -7.50
N ILE A 164 -1.82 -2.23 -6.17
CA ILE A 164 -2.77 -1.51 -5.33
C ILE A 164 -2.03 -0.32 -4.72
N THR A 165 -2.65 0.85 -4.75
CA THR A 165 -2.19 2.01 -3.99
C THR A 165 -3.06 2.15 -2.76
N PHE A 166 -2.45 2.13 -1.57
CA PHE A 166 -3.12 2.49 -0.32
C PHE A 166 -2.87 3.96 -0.02
N ARG A 167 -3.92 4.66 0.40
CA ARG A 167 -3.87 6.03 0.89
C ARG A 167 -4.35 6.04 2.33
N ILE A 168 -3.43 6.45 3.20
CA ILE A 168 -3.66 6.53 4.64
C ILE A 168 -3.85 7.98 5.02
N THR A 169 -4.90 8.25 5.80
CA THR A 169 -5.13 9.55 6.42
C THR A 169 -5.19 9.37 7.92
N TYR A 170 -4.74 10.39 8.65
CA TYR A 170 -4.58 10.35 10.09
C TYR A 170 -5.40 11.47 10.71
N ASP A 171 -6.12 11.15 11.79
CA ASP A 171 -6.79 12.12 12.64
C ASP A 171 -6.04 12.16 13.97
N GLU A 172 -5.58 13.34 14.36
CA GLU A 172 -4.92 13.52 15.65
C GLU A 172 -5.89 13.13 16.78
N PRO A 173 -5.43 12.41 17.81
CA PRO A 173 -6.22 12.23 19.01
C PRO A 173 -6.48 13.62 19.60
N THR A 174 -7.75 14.03 19.63
CA THR A 174 -8.17 15.23 20.35
C THR A 174 -7.93 14.97 21.84
N ASN A 175 -6.92 15.65 22.40
CA ASN A 175 -6.70 15.74 23.84
C ASN A 175 -7.85 16.49 24.54
#